data_AF-A0A9W2X0T5-F1
#
_entry.id   AF-A0A9W2X0T5-F1
#
_cell.length_a   1.000
_cell.length_b   1.000
_cell.length_c   1.000
_cell.angle_alpha   90.00
_cell.angle_beta   90.00
_cell.angle_gamma   90.00
#
_symmetry.space_group_name_H-M   'P 1'
#
loop_
_entity.id
_entity.type
_entity.pdbx_description
1 polymer ?
#
loop_
_entity_poly.entity_id
_entity_poly.type
_entity_poly.pdbx_seq_one_letter_code
_entity_poly.pdbx_strand_id
1 'polypeptide(L)' 'MASSGVDMNTAGSANEAPEIPDDVGYWLQGVYHFATDRNDFWKNLIRSLGLFAVGVWLARNLSDIKLTAPQPGV' A
#
# COMPACT_ATOMS: atom_id res chain seq x y z
N MET A 1 34.83 -53.38 3.85
CA MET A 1 34.27 -52.92 5.14
C MET A 1 34.44 -51.42 5.25
N ALA A 2 33.37 -50.77 5.72
CA ALA A 2 33.21 -49.38 6.19
C ALA A 2 33.62 -48.22 5.27
N SER A 3 32.57 -47.56 4.75
CA SER A 3 32.58 -46.24 4.12
C SER A 3 32.35 -45.16 5.19
N SER A 4 33.24 -44.17 5.15
CA SER A 4 33.07 -42.72 5.38
C SER A 4 32.11 -42.17 6.43
N GLY A 5 32.64 -41.16 7.14
CA GLY A 5 31.92 -39.89 7.27
C GLY A 5 31.71 -39.43 8.70
N VAL A 6 32.52 -38.46 9.10
CA VAL A 6 32.33 -37.54 10.24
C VAL A 6 30.99 -36.80 10.10
N ASP A 7 30.33 -36.49 11.22
CA ASP A 7 29.69 -35.19 11.54
C ASP A 7 29.02 -35.32 12.93
N MET A 8 29.71 -34.94 14.01
CA MET A 8 29.61 -33.63 14.67
C MET A 8 28.22 -33.38 15.29
N ASN A 9 28.14 -33.70 16.59
CA ASN A 9 27.31 -33.09 17.64
C ASN A 9 26.14 -32.20 17.19
N THR A 10 24.93 -32.76 17.19
CA THR A 10 23.72 -31.97 17.48
C THR A 10 23.25 -32.37 18.87
N ALA A 11 23.66 -31.57 19.85
CA ALA A 11 23.09 -31.61 21.18
C ALA A 11 21.57 -31.51 21.06
N GLY A 12 20.88 -32.50 21.63
CA GLY A 12 19.44 -32.46 21.80
C GLY A 12 19.06 -31.24 22.63
N SER A 13 18.37 -30.30 22.00
CA SER A 13 17.51 -29.33 22.65
C SER A 13 16.25 -29.22 21.81
N ALA A 14 15.43 -30.27 21.90
CA ALA A 14 14.11 -30.31 21.29
C ALA A 14 13.15 -29.43 22.11
N ASN A 15 13.30 -28.11 22.00
CA ASN A 15 12.31 -27.15 22.45
C ASN A 15 12.27 -25.99 21.47
N GLU A 16 11.85 -26.28 20.25
CA GLU A 16 11.20 -25.30 19.40
C GLU A 16 9.80 -25.86 19.14
N ALA A 17 8.85 -25.41 19.96
CA ALA A 17 7.45 -25.50 19.58
C ALA A 17 7.31 -24.84 18.20
N PRO A 18 6.53 -25.39 17.26
CA PRO A 18 6.23 -24.68 16.03
C PRO A 18 5.64 -23.33 16.43
N GLU A 19 6.36 -22.23 16.19
CA GLU A 19 5.79 -20.91 16.37
C GLU A 19 4.59 -20.86 15.42
N ILE A 20 3.39 -20.92 16.00
CA ILE A 20 2.15 -20.77 15.26
C ILE A 20 2.27 -19.37 14.65
N PRO A 21 2.36 -19.24 13.31
CA PRO A 21 2.42 -17.92 12.71
C PRO A 21 1.18 -17.19 13.18
N ASP A 22 1.37 -16.02 13.78
CA ASP A 22 0.31 -15.07 14.03
C ASP A 22 -0.21 -14.63 12.65
N ASP A 23 -1.16 -15.41 12.13
CA ASP A 23 -1.70 -15.31 10.76
C ASP A 23 -2.15 -13.88 10.42
N VAL A 24 -2.66 -13.18 11.44
CA VAL A 24 -3.06 -11.77 11.37
C VAL A 24 -1.85 -10.84 11.26
N GLY A 25 -0.75 -11.13 11.97
CA GLY A 25 0.50 -10.37 11.95
C GLY A 25 1.22 -10.52 10.61
N TYR A 26 1.31 -11.75 10.08
CA TYR A 26 1.85 -12.00 8.75
C TYR A 26 1.01 -11.37 7.64
N TRP A 27 -0.33 -11.43 7.76
CA TRP A 27 -1.23 -10.73 6.85
C TRP A 27 -1.06 -9.20 6.93
N LEU A 28 -1.00 -8.62 8.13
CA LEU A 28 -0.73 -7.19 8.34
C LEU A 28 0.62 -6.79 7.74
N GLN A 29 1.64 -7.61 7.95
CA GLN A 29 2.98 -7.36 7.43
C GLN A 29 3.02 -7.44 5.90
N GLY A 30 2.29 -8.38 5.31
CA GLY A 30 2.09 -8.46 3.86
C GLY A 30 1.36 -7.24 3.29
N VAL A 31 0.30 -6.78 3.95
CA VAL A 31 -0.43 -5.56 3.55
C VAL A 31 0.43 -4.31 3.71
N TYR A 32 1.20 -4.22 4.80
CA TYR A 32 2.10 -3.10 5.06
C TYR A 32 3.26 -3.06 4.06
N HIS A 33 3.88 -4.21 3.78
CA HIS A 33 4.94 -4.30 2.79
C HIS A 33 4.41 -4.03 1.38
N PHE A 34 3.21 -4.52 1.04
CA PHE A 34 2.55 -4.18 -0.23
C PHE A 34 2.25 -2.69 -0.33
N ALA A 35 1.73 -2.05 0.72
CA ALA A 35 1.48 -0.61 0.74
C ALA A 35 2.77 0.21 0.63
N THR A 36 3.85 -0.26 1.27
CA THR A 36 5.16 0.39 1.27
C THR A 36 5.90 0.22 -0.06
N ASP A 37 5.87 -0.97 -0.67
CA ASP A 37 6.39 -1.23 -2.01
C ASP A 37 5.57 -0.50 -3.09
N ARG A 38 4.27 -0.37 -2.85
CA ARG A 38 3.36 0.46 -3.65
C ARG A 38 3.49 1.95 -3.33
N ASN A 39 4.35 2.41 -2.43
CA ASN A 39 4.43 3.82 -2.04
C ASN A 39 4.56 4.75 -3.25
N ASP A 40 5.33 4.38 -4.26
CA ASP A 40 5.45 5.18 -5.48
C ASP A 40 4.19 5.13 -6.34
N PHE A 41 3.52 3.98 -6.42
CA PHE A 41 2.22 3.86 -7.09
C PHE A 41 1.13 4.63 -6.35
N TRP A 42 1.05 4.51 -5.02
CA TRP A 42 0.09 5.17 -4.16
C TRP A 42 0.28 6.68 -4.15
N LYS A 43 1.53 7.18 -4.12
CA LYS A 43 1.81 8.61 -4.23
C LYS A 43 1.45 9.16 -5.60
N ASN A 44 1.77 8.42 -6.67
CA ASN A 44 1.35 8.80 -8.02
C ASN A 44 -0.18 8.75 -8.19
N LEU A 45 -0.84 7.79 -7.54
CA LEU A 45 -2.29 7.62 -7.54
C LEU A 45 -3.00 8.72 -6.74
N ILE A 46 -2.56 9.01 -5.51
CA ILE A 46 -3.08 10.15 -4.72
C ILE A 46 -2.89 11.44 -5.51
N ARG A 47 -1.72 11.64 -6.14
CA ARG A 47 -1.45 12.83 -6.95
C ARG A 47 -2.40 12.92 -8.14
N SER A 48 -2.62 11.85 -8.90
CA SER A 48 -3.51 11.87 -10.06
C SER A 48 -4.98 12.05 -9.66
N LEU A 49 -5.43 11.40 -8.58
CA LEU A 49 -6.78 11.60 -8.03
C LEU A 49 -6.98 13.03 -7.52
N GLY A 50 -5.99 13.58 -6.81
CA GLY A 50 -6.02 14.96 -6.33
C GLY A 50 -6.08 15.98 -7.46
N LEU A 51 -5.23 15.81 -8.48
CA LEU A 51 -5.25 16.66 -9.67
C LEU A 51 -6.58 16.57 -10.41
N PHE A 52 -7.16 15.38 -10.53
CA PHE A 52 -8.46 15.18 -11.13
C PHE A 52 -9.58 15.90 -10.35
N ALA A 53 -9.62 15.73 -9.02
CA ALA A 53 -10.62 16.37 -8.17
C ALA A 53 -10.54 17.90 -8.21
N VAL A 54 -9.32 18.47 -8.16
CA VAL A 54 -9.10 19.92 -8.32
C VAL A 54 -9.56 20.40 -9.69
N GLY A 55 -9.28 19.65 -10.76
CA GLY A 55 -9.75 19.97 -12.10
C GLY A 55 -11.28 19.98 -12.22
N VAL A 56 -11.96 18.97 -11.66
CA VAL A 56 -13.43 18.90 -11.63
C VAL A 56 -14.03 20.05 -10.81
N TRP A 57 -13.44 20.36 -9.65
CA TRP A 57 -13.87 21.49 -8.82
C TRP A 57 -13.70 22.82 -9.55
N LEU A 58 -12.55 23.05 -10.18
CA LEU A 58 -12.26 24.27 -10.92
C LEU A 58 -13.21 24.44 -12.12
N ALA A 59 -13.48 23.37 -12.87
CA ALA A 59 -14.41 23.39 -13.98
C ALA A 59 -15.83 23.75 -13.52
N ARG A 60 -16.28 23.20 -12.38
CA ARG A 60 -17.57 23.58 -11.77
C ARG A 60 -17.60 25.04 -11.33
N ASN A 61 -16.58 25.50 -10.62
CA ASN A 61 -16.52 26.87 -10.09
C ASN A 61 -16.40 27.93 -11.19
N LEU A 62 -15.64 27.65 -12.26
CA LEU A 62 -15.57 28.54 -13.42
C LEU A 62 -16.87 28.59 -14.21
N SER A 63 -17.60 27.47 -14.30
CA SER A 63 -18.90 27.45 -14.98
C SER A 63 -19.94 28.28 -14.22
N ASP A 64 -19.86 28.31 -12.89
CA ASP A 64 -20.72 29.11 -12.02
C ASP A 64 -20.42 30.61 -12.14
N ILE A 65 -19.14 31.01 -12.14
CA ILE A 65 -18.71 32.42 -12.25
C ILE A 65 -18.98 32.99 -13.66
N LYS A 66 -18.95 32.16 -14.71
CA LYS A 66 -19.10 32.64 -16.10
C LYS A 66 -20.55 32.79 -16.58
N LEU A 67 -21.52 32.84 -15.67
CA LEU A 67 -22.94 33.12 -15.96
C LEU A 67 -23.51 34.34 -15.24
N THR A 68 -22.67 35.26 -14.75
CA THR A 68 -23.12 36.62 -14.40
C THR A 68 -22.87 37.57 -15.57
N ALA A 69 -23.40 37.24 -16.76
CA ALA A 69 -23.72 38.31 -17.70
C ALA A 69 -24.89 39.07 -17.06
N PRO A 70 -24.78 40.40 -16.82
CA PRO A 70 -25.91 41.15 -16.29
C PRO A 70 -27.12 40.89 -17.18
N GLN A 71 -28.22 40.41 -16.59
CA GLN A 71 -29.45 40.24 -17.34
C GLN A 71 -29.77 41.60 -17.97
N PRO A 72 -29.97 41.67 -19.29
CA PRO A 72 -30.29 42.94 -19.94
C PRO A 72 -31.57 43.47 -19.30
N GLY A 73 -31.42 44.63 -18.64
CA GLY A 73 -32.53 45.36 -18.08
C GLY A 73 -33.56 45.65 -19.16
N VAL A 74 -34.83 45.55 -18.75
CA VAL A 74 -36.02 45.97 -19.51
C VAL A 74 -35.88 47.34 -20.14
#